data_AF-A0A7J0A434-F1
#
_entry.id   AF-A0A7J0A434-F1
#
_cell.length_a   1.000
_cell.length_b   1.000
_cell.length_c   1.000
_cell.angle_alpha   90.00
_cell.angle_beta   90.00
_cell.angle_gamma   90.00
#
_symmetry.space_group_name_H-M   'P 1'
#
loop_
_entity.id
_entity.type
_entity.pdbx_description
1 polymer ?
#
loop_
_entity_poly.entity_id
_entity_poly.type
_entity_poly.pdbx_seq_one_letter_code
_entity_poly.pdbx_strand_id
1 'polypeptide(L)'
;MTKIKLNWAYAKGELDTDTLKLICLPARGKRLFGADELDAELCIKDGMNYQIAEIHLGDVESSNILCEEIARRWNEFEDWHECKEETDDVPELNTHCMLRIEYTADGEPETKVDYITAVWSKYGWTKDFLGYYETADSYVITHWKPIVKPKGVKV
;
A
#
# COMPACT_ATOMS: atom_id res chain seq x y z
N MET A 1 -12.49 -6.29 -2.55
CA MET A 1 -12.42 -5.75 -1.18
C MET A 1 -12.33 -6.88 -0.17
N THR A 2 -11.18 -6.98 0.47
CA THR A 2 -10.97 -7.91 1.59
C THR A 2 -11.30 -7.16 2.89
N LYS A 3 -12.03 -7.80 3.81
CA LYS A 3 -12.37 -7.21 5.11
C LYS A 3 -11.71 -7.98 6.23
N ILE A 4 -11.14 -7.28 7.20
CA ILE A 4 -10.62 -7.87 8.44
C ILE A 4 -11.58 -7.58 9.60
N LYS A 5 -11.68 -8.52 10.54
CA LYS A 5 -12.53 -8.38 11.73
C LYS A 5 -11.72 -7.82 12.89
N LEU A 6 -12.15 -6.68 13.42
CA LEU A 6 -11.68 -6.14 14.68
C LEU A 6 -12.51 -6.75 15.82
N ASN A 7 -11.86 -7.45 16.75
CA ASN A 7 -12.52 -8.05 17.92
C ASN A 7 -11.69 -7.81 19.18
N TRP A 8 -11.69 -6.56 19.63
CA TRP A 8 -11.03 -6.11 20.85
C TRP A 8 -12.03 -6.02 22.01
N ALA A 9 -11.54 -5.98 23.24
CA ALA A 9 -12.39 -5.96 24.44
C ALA A 9 -13.37 -4.77 24.45
N TYR A 10 -12.94 -3.63 23.91
CA TYR A 10 -13.70 -2.37 23.92
C TYR A 10 -14.13 -1.89 22.53
N ALA A 11 -13.73 -2.58 21.46
CA ALA A 11 -14.03 -2.21 20.08
C ALA A 11 -14.24 -3.46 19.21
N LYS A 12 -15.33 -3.49 18.45
CA LYS A 12 -15.64 -4.56 17.50
C LYS A 12 -16.12 -3.96 16.18
N GLY A 13 -15.73 -4.56 15.06
CA GLY A 13 -16.11 -4.07 13.73
C GLY A 13 -15.47 -4.84 12.59
N GLU A 14 -15.74 -4.39 11.37
CA GLU A 14 -15.07 -4.85 10.15
C GLU A 14 -14.35 -3.66 9.51
N LEU A 15 -13.12 -3.88 9.09
CA LEU A 15 -12.28 -2.87 8.47
C LEU A 15 -11.98 -3.29 7.03
N ASP A 16 -12.15 -2.37 6.09
CA ASP A 16 -11.87 -2.60 4.67
C ASP A 16 -10.39 -2.38 4.38
N THR A 17 -9.68 -3.44 4.01
CA THR A 17 -8.22 -3.41 3.78
C THR A 17 -7.82 -2.45 2.67
N ASP A 18 -8.73 -2.13 1.76
CA ASP A 18 -8.45 -1.23 0.64
C ASP A 18 -8.39 0.24 1.10
N THR A 19 -8.87 0.54 2.31
CA THR A 19 -8.92 1.91 2.89
C THR A 19 -8.16 2.07 4.20
N LEU A 20 -7.51 0.99 4.67
CA LEU A 20 -6.80 0.99 5.95
C LEU A 20 -5.50 1.80 5.90
N LYS A 21 -5.33 2.68 6.88
CA LYS A 21 -4.06 3.38 7.13
C LYS A 21 -3.34 2.82 8.36
N LEU A 22 -2.03 2.64 8.24
CA LEU A 22 -1.17 2.40 9.40
C LEU A 22 -0.55 3.71 9.89
N ILE A 23 -0.28 3.80 11.19
CA ILE A 23 0.47 4.90 11.78
C ILE A 23 1.47 4.36 12.80
N CYS A 24 2.54 5.12 12.99
CA CYS A 24 3.46 4.94 14.10
C CYS A 24 3.01 5.83 15.26
N LEU A 25 2.88 5.26 16.46
CA LEU A 25 2.94 6.03 17.71
C LEU A 25 4.36 5.89 18.26
N PRO A 26 5.11 6.98 18.34
CA PRO A 26 6.54 6.89 18.64
C PRO A 26 6.77 6.40 20.07
N ALA A 27 7.79 5.55 20.19
CA ALA A 27 8.43 5.19 21.43
C ALA A 27 8.71 6.44 22.24
N ARG A 28 8.21 6.45 23.48
CA ARG A 28 8.55 7.48 24.46
C ARG A 28 9.66 6.86 25.30
N GLY A 29 10.80 7.52 25.42
CA GLY A 29 11.97 7.00 26.14
C GLY A 29 11.68 6.63 27.61
N LYS A 30 12.72 6.32 28.39
CA LYS A 30 12.56 5.84 29.78
C LYS A 30 11.45 6.57 30.55
N ARG A 31 10.44 5.82 30.98
CA ARG A 31 9.44 6.33 31.93
C ARG A 31 10.16 6.72 33.22
N LEU A 32 9.89 7.92 33.74
CA LEU A 32 10.47 8.39 35.01
C LEU A 32 10.17 7.43 36.18
N PHE A 33 9.06 6.67 36.07
CA PHE A 33 8.63 5.63 37.01
C PHE A 33 7.97 4.49 36.22
N GLY A 34 8.70 3.41 35.91
CA GLY A 34 8.15 2.22 35.21
C GLY A 34 9.23 1.33 34.60
N ALA A 35 8.84 0.15 34.09
CA ALA A 35 9.74 -0.71 33.31
C ALA A 35 10.30 0.08 32.11
N ASP A 36 11.59 -0.15 31.82
CA ASP A 36 12.39 0.65 30.90
C ASP A 36 11.80 0.67 29.49
N GLU A 37 11.80 1.88 28.90
CA GLU A 37 11.44 2.26 27.51
C GLU A 37 10.04 1.84 27.02
N LEU A 38 9.26 2.79 26.47
CA LEU A 38 8.07 2.43 25.70
C LEU A 38 8.47 2.12 24.27
N ASP A 39 8.00 0.99 23.77
CA ASP A 39 8.17 0.60 22.37
C ASP A 39 7.44 1.55 21.43
N ALA A 40 7.87 1.57 20.16
CA ALA A 40 7.11 2.24 19.12
C ALA A 40 5.91 1.35 18.77
N GLU A 41 4.71 1.90 18.75
CA GLU A 41 3.50 1.13 18.47
C GLU A 41 3.10 1.31 17.00
N LEU A 42 2.94 0.19 16.29
CA LEU A 42 2.30 0.18 14.98
C LEU A 42 0.78 0.05 15.19
N CYS A 43 0.02 1.02 14.68
CA CYS A 43 -1.42 1.07 14.85
C CYS A 43 -2.17 1.17 13.53
N ILE A 44 -3.39 0.65 13.49
CA ILE A 44 -4.39 0.96 12.46
C ILE A 44 -5.12 2.25 12.85
N LYS A 45 -5.26 3.19 11.92
CA LYS A 45 -6.01 4.44 12.11
C LYS A 45 -7.43 4.29 11.54
N ASP A 46 -8.43 4.16 12.41
CA ASP A 46 -9.85 4.14 12.03
C ASP A 46 -10.74 4.70 13.16
N GLY A 47 -11.03 6.00 13.13
CA GLY A 47 -11.71 6.75 14.19
C GLY A 47 -10.87 6.95 15.47
N MET A 48 -10.17 5.90 15.90
CA MET A 48 -9.12 5.90 16.92
C MET A 48 -7.91 5.08 16.44
N ASN A 49 -6.87 5.00 17.27
CA ASN A 49 -5.65 4.27 16.94
C ASN A 49 -5.71 2.88 17.61
N TYR A 50 -5.81 1.82 16.81
CA TYR A 50 -5.81 0.44 17.30
C TYR A 50 -4.41 -0.14 17.18
N GLN A 51 -3.73 -0.35 18.30
CA GLN A 51 -2.42 -0.98 18.35
C GLN A 51 -2.50 -2.43 17.84
N ILE A 52 -1.58 -2.78 16.93
CA ILE A 52 -1.48 -4.13 16.36
C ILE A 52 -0.12 -4.79 16.61
N ALA A 53 0.94 -3.99 16.84
CA ALA A 53 2.27 -4.50 17.17
C ALA A 53 3.09 -3.47 17.96
N GLU A 54 4.00 -3.97 18.79
CA GLU A 54 5.07 -3.21 19.45
C GLU A 54 6.37 -3.46 18.69
N ILE A 55 7.12 -2.39 18.41
CA ILE A 55 8.39 -2.41 17.69
C ILE A 55 9.50 -2.01 18.66
N HIS A 56 10.37 -2.98 18.97
CA HIS A 56 11.51 -2.82 19.86
C HIS A 56 12.81 -3.29 19.19
N LEU A 57 13.73 -2.36 18.94
CA LEU A 57 15.06 -2.64 18.37
C LEU A 57 16.20 -2.47 19.39
N GLY A 58 15.89 -2.21 20.66
CA GLY A 58 16.88 -1.99 21.72
C GLY A 58 17.27 -0.53 21.93
N ASP A 59 16.78 0.40 21.09
CA ASP A 59 16.83 1.84 21.31
C ASP A 59 15.62 2.56 20.69
N VAL A 60 15.29 3.73 21.24
CA VAL A 60 14.13 4.55 20.85
C VAL A 60 14.22 5.04 19.40
N GLU A 61 15.40 5.46 18.95
CA GLU A 61 15.57 6.07 17.63
C GLU A 61 15.36 5.04 16.52
N SER A 62 16.05 3.91 16.61
CA SER A 62 15.93 2.82 15.64
C SER A 62 14.50 2.26 15.60
N SER A 63 13.86 2.08 16.76
CA SER A 63 12.50 1.56 16.85
C SER A 63 11.49 2.48 16.18
N ASN A 64 11.62 3.79 16.39
CA ASN A 64 10.79 4.79 15.72
C ASN A 64 11.01 4.81 14.21
N ILE A 65 12.27 4.82 13.75
CA ILE A 65 12.60 4.82 12.31
C ILE A 65 11.99 3.61 11.61
N LEU A 66 12.11 2.42 12.20
CA LEU A 66 11.53 1.21 11.60
C LEU A 66 10.00 1.27 11.57
N CYS A 67 9.36 1.66 12.67
CA CYS A 67 7.90 1.73 12.76
C CYS A 67 7.33 2.75 11.77
N GLU A 68 7.94 3.93 11.68
CA GLU A 68 7.58 4.96 10.69
C GLU A 68 7.76 4.45 9.26
N GLU A 69 8.85 3.74 8.96
CA GLU A 69 9.09 3.21 7.62
C GLU A 69 8.09 2.10 7.24
N ILE A 70 7.67 1.25 8.19
CA ILE A 70 6.61 0.24 7.96
C ILE A 70 5.29 0.96 7.65
N ALA A 71 4.89 1.93 8.48
CA ALA A 71 3.66 2.69 8.28
C ALA A 71 3.68 3.44 6.95
N ARG A 72 4.82 4.06 6.60
CA ARG A 72 5.03 4.75 5.32
C ARG A 72 4.86 3.80 4.13
N ARG A 73 5.55 2.65 4.12
CA ARG A 73 5.45 1.67 3.02
C ARG A 73 4.06 1.05 2.89
N TRP A 74 3.37 0.84 4.00
CA TRP A 74 1.98 0.39 3.96
C TRP A 74 1.06 1.45 3.34
N ASN A 75 1.20 2.70 3.76
CA ASN A 75 0.36 3.78 3.26
C ASN A 75 0.81 4.28 1.88
N GLU A 76 1.99 3.92 1.40
CA GLU A 76 2.45 4.24 0.04
C GLU A 76 1.49 3.69 -1.04
N PHE A 77 0.59 2.76 -0.69
CA PHE A 77 -0.52 2.37 -1.55
C PHE A 77 -1.63 3.42 -1.70
N GLU A 78 -1.53 4.58 -1.04
CA GLU A 78 -2.45 5.70 -1.22
C GLU A 78 -2.09 6.65 -2.37
N ASP A 79 -0.82 6.66 -2.81
CA ASP A 79 -0.36 7.53 -3.92
C ASP A 79 -0.69 6.94 -5.29
N TRP A 80 -1.74 6.12 -5.37
CA TRP A 80 -2.18 5.52 -6.63
C TRP A 80 -3.16 6.47 -7.31
N HIS A 81 -2.84 6.80 -8.54
CA HIS A 81 -3.67 7.60 -9.41
C HIS A 81 -4.70 6.68 -10.08
N GLU A 82 -5.95 7.10 -10.09
CA GLU A 82 -7.03 6.32 -10.71
C GLU A 82 -6.97 6.44 -12.23
N CYS A 83 -7.02 5.30 -12.93
CA CYS A 83 -7.11 5.27 -14.39
C CYS A 83 -8.56 5.55 -14.81
N LYS A 84 -8.88 6.81 -15.12
CA LYS A 84 -10.17 7.23 -15.69
C LYS A 84 -9.99 7.64 -17.15
N GLU A 85 -10.96 7.33 -18.01
CA GLU A 85 -10.86 7.68 -19.44
C GLU A 85 -10.90 9.21 -19.70
N GLU A 86 -11.39 10.01 -18.74
CA GLU A 86 -11.60 11.45 -18.89
C GLU A 86 -10.74 12.31 -17.93
N THR A 87 -9.57 11.83 -17.53
CA THR A 87 -8.65 12.60 -16.66
C THR A 87 -7.34 12.96 -17.36
N ASP A 88 -6.88 14.20 -17.15
CA ASP A 88 -5.52 14.63 -17.51
C ASP A 88 -4.48 14.13 -16.51
N ASP A 89 -4.91 13.41 -15.46
CA ASP A 89 -4.04 12.77 -14.46
C ASP A 89 -3.38 11.51 -15.01
N VAL A 90 -2.40 11.73 -15.87
CA VAL A 90 -1.60 10.69 -16.51
C VAL A 90 -0.12 10.84 -16.11
N PRO A 91 0.66 9.75 -16.14
CA PRO A 91 2.09 9.83 -15.84
C PRO A 91 2.84 10.71 -16.84
N GLU A 92 4.04 11.17 -16.46
CA GLU A 92 4.96 11.76 -17.41
C GLU A 92 5.40 10.72 -18.47
N LEU A 93 5.71 11.18 -19.69
CA LEU A 93 6.17 10.32 -20.77
C LEU A 93 7.43 9.54 -20.37
N ASN A 94 7.44 8.24 -20.70
CA ASN A 94 8.47 7.26 -20.39
C ASN A 94 8.62 6.94 -18.88
N THR A 95 7.61 7.26 -18.06
CA THR A 95 7.61 6.88 -16.65
C THR A 95 7.30 5.39 -16.49
N HIS A 96 8.19 4.67 -15.79
CA HIS A 96 7.92 3.32 -15.33
C HIS A 96 6.91 3.37 -14.19
N CYS A 97 5.79 2.68 -14.36
CA CYS A 97 4.71 2.64 -13.40
C CYS A 97 4.38 1.20 -13.00
N MET A 98 3.85 1.05 -11.79
CA MET A 98 3.13 -0.14 -11.38
C MET A 98 1.64 0.10 -11.66
N LEU A 99 0.97 -0.89 -12.23
CA LEU A 99 -0.44 -0.86 -12.58
C LEU A 99 -1.19 -1.86 -11.71
N ARG A 100 -2.40 -1.49 -11.29
CA ARG A 100 -3.35 -2.38 -10.64
C ARG A 100 -4.40 -2.78 -11.66
N ILE A 101 -4.49 -4.07 -11.95
CA ILE A 101 -5.41 -4.62 -12.93
C ILE A 101 -6.47 -5.43 -12.21
N GLU A 102 -7.72 -5.21 -12.58
CA GLU A 102 -8.82 -6.11 -12.27
C GLU A 102 -9.15 -6.91 -13.52
N TYR A 103 -9.25 -8.23 -13.41
CA TYR A 103 -9.50 -9.10 -14.56
C TYR A 103 -10.35 -10.32 -14.19
N THR A 104 -11.03 -10.87 -15.18
CA THR A 104 -11.74 -12.16 -15.09
C THR A 104 -11.05 -13.15 -16.02
N ALA A 105 -10.52 -14.24 -15.46
CA ALA A 105 -9.89 -15.29 -16.27
C ALA A 105 -10.94 -16.07 -17.09
N ASP A 106 -10.51 -16.66 -18.21
CA ASP A 106 -11.37 -17.44 -19.11
C ASP A 106 -12.16 -18.51 -18.34
N GLY A 107 -13.49 -18.37 -18.34
CA GLY A 107 -14.40 -19.30 -17.69
C GLY A 107 -14.47 -19.18 -16.16
N GLU A 108 -13.82 -18.18 -15.57
CA GLU A 108 -13.89 -17.90 -14.13
C GLU A 108 -14.75 -16.65 -13.85
N PRO A 109 -15.84 -16.77 -13.05
CA PRO A 109 -16.74 -15.65 -12.78
C PRO A 109 -16.19 -14.67 -11.73
N GLU A 110 -15.10 -15.00 -11.05
CA GLU A 110 -14.53 -14.15 -9.99
C GLU A 110 -13.53 -13.14 -10.57
N THR A 111 -13.73 -11.87 -10.24
CA THR A 111 -12.76 -10.82 -10.52
C THR A 111 -11.53 -10.99 -9.62
N LYS A 112 -10.36 -11.06 -10.25
CA LYS A 112 -9.05 -11.13 -9.61
C LYS A 112 -8.34 -9.79 -9.73
N VAL A 113 -7.43 -9.52 -8.79
CA VAL A 113 -6.56 -8.34 -8.78
C VAL A 113 -5.14 -8.78 -9.04
N ASP A 114 -4.45 -8.10 -9.94
CA ASP A 114 -3.02 -8.31 -10.21
C ASP A 114 -2.26 -6.99 -10.29
N TYR A 115 -0.95 -7.06 -10.16
CA TYR A 115 -0.04 -5.93 -10.18
C TYR A 115 1.08 -6.16 -11.19
N ILE A 116 1.16 -5.30 -12.19
CA ILE A 116 2.19 -5.39 -13.23
C ILE A 116 2.98 -4.10 -13.37
N THR A 117 4.12 -4.17 -14.04
CA THR A 117 4.89 -2.98 -14.42
C THR A 117 4.63 -2.62 -15.88
N ALA A 118 4.46 -1.35 -16.19
CA ALA A 118 4.35 -0.84 -17.56
C ALA A 118 5.04 0.53 -17.69
N VAL A 119 5.28 0.98 -18.91
CA VAL A 119 5.78 2.33 -19.20
C VAL A 119 4.68 3.15 -19.85
N TRP A 120 4.52 4.40 -19.42
CA TRP A 120 3.63 5.35 -20.10
C TRP A 120 4.31 5.93 -21.33
N SER A 121 3.74 5.71 -22.51
CA SER A 121 4.28 6.19 -23.78
C SER A 121 3.36 7.22 -24.43
N LYS A 122 3.81 7.80 -25.56
CA LYS A 122 2.96 8.71 -26.37
C LYS A 122 1.69 8.03 -26.93
N TYR A 123 1.60 6.70 -26.86
CA TYR A 123 0.45 5.90 -27.28
C TYR A 123 -0.28 5.26 -26.10
N GLY A 124 0.01 5.69 -24.86
CA GLY A 124 -0.51 5.09 -23.63
C GLY A 124 0.40 4.00 -23.07
N TRP A 125 -0.17 3.09 -22.25
CA TRP A 125 0.57 2.02 -21.59
C TRP A 125 1.22 1.04 -22.58
N THR A 126 2.48 0.68 -22.35
CA THR A 126 3.18 -0.36 -23.11
C THR A 126 2.48 -1.71 -22.98
N LYS A 127 2.26 -2.39 -24.10
CA LYS A 127 1.54 -3.67 -24.16
C LYS A 127 2.35 -4.90 -23.76
N ASP A 128 3.69 -4.81 -23.72
CA ASP A 128 4.57 -5.97 -23.51
C ASP A 128 4.27 -6.74 -22.22
N PHE A 129 3.71 -6.07 -21.21
CA PHE A 129 3.33 -6.66 -19.92
C PHE A 129 1.82 -6.90 -19.76
N LEU A 130 1.01 -6.54 -20.75
CA LEU A 130 -0.45 -6.69 -20.76
C LEU A 130 -0.93 -7.92 -21.54
N GLY A 131 -0.05 -8.58 -22.30
CA GLY A 131 -0.43 -9.66 -23.23
C GLY A 131 -1.15 -10.85 -22.59
N TYR A 132 -0.91 -11.14 -21.31
CA TYR A 132 -1.66 -12.17 -20.57
C TYR A 132 -3.15 -11.77 -20.42
N TYR A 133 -3.43 -10.52 -20.04
CA TYR A 133 -4.79 -10.06 -19.81
C TYR A 133 -5.54 -9.76 -21.11
N GLU A 134 -4.83 -9.54 -22.23
CA GLU A 134 -5.48 -9.48 -23.55
C GLU A 134 -6.18 -10.81 -23.94
N THR A 135 -5.84 -11.92 -23.27
CA THR A 135 -6.51 -13.22 -23.42
C THR A 135 -7.56 -13.51 -22.33
N ALA A 136 -7.70 -12.63 -21.35
CA ALA A 136 -8.72 -12.73 -20.31
C ALA A 136 -10.10 -12.35 -20.86
N ASP A 137 -11.17 -12.85 -20.24
CA ASP A 137 -12.55 -12.51 -20.61
C ASP A 137 -12.81 -11.00 -20.48
N SER A 138 -12.22 -10.39 -19.46
CA SER A 138 -12.19 -8.95 -19.29
C SER A 138 -10.98 -8.53 -18.46
N TYR A 139 -10.48 -7.33 -18.70
CA TYR A 139 -9.53 -6.68 -17.81
C TYR A 139 -9.69 -5.16 -17.85
N VAL A 140 -9.41 -4.51 -16.73
CA VAL A 140 -9.41 -3.05 -16.57
C VAL A 140 -8.18 -2.66 -15.75
N ILE A 141 -7.42 -1.71 -16.26
CA ILE A 141 -6.39 -1.02 -15.47
C ILE A 141 -7.13 -0.01 -14.60
N THR A 142 -7.13 -0.23 -13.29
CA THR A 142 -7.89 0.60 -12.34
C THR A 142 -7.05 1.74 -11.77
N HIS A 143 -5.76 1.51 -11.55
CA HIS A 143 -4.87 2.50 -10.94
C HIS A 143 -3.45 2.37 -11.47
N TRP A 144 -2.69 3.46 -11.36
CA TRP A 144 -1.27 3.52 -11.66
C TRP A 144 -0.49 4.24 -10.56
N LYS A 145 0.78 3.88 -10.41
CA LYS A 145 1.72 4.59 -9.51
C LYS A 145 3.11 4.62 -10.14
N PRO A 146 3.84 5.74 -10.14
CA PRO A 146 5.21 5.78 -10.63
C PRO A 146 6.12 4.92 -9.74
N ILE A 147 6.97 4.11 -10.37
CA ILE A 147 7.97 3.31 -9.66
C ILE A 147 9.14 4.23 -9.32
N VAL A 148 9.23 4.62 -8.05
CA VAL A 148 10.39 5.33 -7.52
C VAL A 148 11.53 4.32 -7.38
N LYS A 149 12.53 4.42 -8.27
CA LYS A 149 13.72 3.56 -8.19
C LYS A 149 14.44 3.81 -6.85
N PRO A 150 14.96 2.76 -6.18
CA PRO A 150 15.81 2.94 -5.01
C PRO A 150 16.99 3.86 -5.36
N LYS A 151 17.31 4.79 -4.46
CA LYS A 151 18.48 5.68 -4.62
C LYS A 151 19.74 4.82 -4.81
N GLY A 152 20.46 5.01 -5.91
CA GLY A 152 21.78 4.40 -6.15
C GLY A 152 21.85 3.37 -7.29
N VAL A 153 20.74 3.01 -7.94
CA VAL A 153 20.78 2.12 -9.11
C VAL A 153 21.09 2.94 -10.37
N LYS A 154 22.30 2.80 -10.93
CA LYS A 154 22.66 3.32 -12.27
C LYS A 154 22.48 2.22 -13.32
N VAL A 155 21.99 2.62 -14.50
CA VAL A 155 21.89 1.76 -15.71
C VAL A 155 23.27 1.61 -16.35
#